data_AF-A0A2B4S1U9-F1
#
_entry.id   AF-A0A2B4S1U9-F1
#
_cell.length_a   1.000
_cell.length_b   1.000
_cell.length_c   1.000
_cell.angle_alpha   90.00
_cell.angle_beta   90.00
_cell.angle_gamma   90.00
#
_symmetry.space_group_name_H-M   'P 1'
#
loop_
_entity.id
_entity.type
_entity.pdbx_description
1 polymer ?
#
loop_
_entity_poly.entity_id
_entity_poly.type
_entity_poly.pdbx_seq_one_letter_code
_entity_poly.pdbx_strand_id
1 'polypeptide(L)'
;MGSFLSAGMKSPLFTAAAIDFGIQWVCWVVASILQTEKFYDLAGSSTFVFLTLLTLRWQRKVNLRQIVQSSCITVWGLRLGLYLFHRIIQDGKDSRFDKVRGNPRLFFIYWTIQGVWILVTLLPTLILNTSTKDEELTWRDYLGWVFWLIGFILEAGADYQKSQFKANVANKGKWISSGLWSLCRHPNYLGEMLMWSSLFLPASTVMSGYQYLSAVSPMFVAYLLTRVSGIPILERQGLKKWGHLPAYQDYRRSTAVLIPYLCEQNIVWSSLNHFKMPSRYFKRDSDIFKDEFEIQELIGEGSFAKVYKCQEKKSGKTFAVKEIRLGEDFSFSDAVREEMEIWKNLQHENIVSLHQTFRENFSLHFVCEHVDGGSLFDEILGQSVCSEQQARSIIKQRIIHRDVKPDNLLLSRTPTSEQLMVKLADFGLARRLPRDSDVISCEASGAPLFLAPETILEEMVGQPVDMWACGVISFILLVGYPPFWSSSDEKLLLSILQGHFTMPSPYWDNVSEEAKDFVRRLIVVKPSERMTASEALNHSWFQMDPKTPVFGQRRNFAAVISGVRAMLKFRNMNLKHACHEGNSEKGT
;
A
#
# COMPACT_ATOMS: atom_id res chain seq x y z
N MET A 1 28.87 -5.46 -34.10
CA MET A 1 27.47 -5.00 -33.99
C MET A 1 26.64 -5.27 -35.26
N GLY A 2 27.18 -5.06 -36.47
CA GLY A 2 26.45 -5.29 -37.73
C GLY A 2 26.06 -6.74 -38.05
N SER A 3 26.87 -7.75 -37.66
CA SER A 3 26.53 -9.17 -37.89
C SER A 3 25.39 -9.67 -36.98
N PHE A 4 25.38 -9.23 -35.71
CA PHE A 4 24.32 -9.53 -34.73
C PHE A 4 22.98 -8.88 -35.10
N LEU A 5 23.00 -7.65 -35.61
CA LEU A 5 21.79 -6.98 -36.12
C LEU A 5 21.25 -7.66 -37.39
N SER A 6 22.13 -8.07 -38.32
CA SER A 6 21.71 -8.80 -39.52
C SER A 6 21.20 -10.22 -39.25
N ALA A 7 21.71 -10.88 -38.20
CA ALA A 7 21.23 -12.19 -37.75
C ALA A 7 19.93 -12.08 -36.93
N GLY A 8 19.80 -11.04 -36.11
CA GLY A 8 18.56 -10.71 -35.38
C GLY A 8 17.39 -10.43 -36.33
N MET A 9 17.61 -9.69 -37.41
CA MET A 9 16.62 -9.43 -38.47
C MET A 9 16.13 -10.69 -39.21
N LYS A 10 16.85 -11.83 -39.11
CA LYS A 10 16.43 -13.11 -39.72
C LYS A 10 15.58 -13.99 -38.80
N SER A 11 15.43 -13.62 -37.52
CA SER A 11 14.59 -14.37 -36.59
C SER A 11 13.12 -13.98 -36.76
N PRO A 12 12.21 -14.90 -37.10
CA PRO A 12 10.78 -14.61 -37.22
C PRO A 12 10.19 -13.95 -35.96
N LEU A 13 10.66 -14.34 -34.77
CA LEU A 13 10.22 -13.77 -33.49
C LEU A 13 10.66 -12.31 -33.33
N PHE A 14 11.88 -11.98 -33.76
CA PHE A 14 12.37 -10.60 -33.74
C PHE A 14 11.57 -9.74 -34.72
N THR A 15 11.28 -10.25 -35.92
CA THR A 15 10.43 -9.57 -36.89
C THR A 15 9.04 -9.31 -36.33
N ALA A 16 8.42 -10.28 -35.65
CA ALA A 16 7.11 -10.10 -35.01
C ALA A 16 7.17 -9.01 -33.92
N ALA A 17 8.20 -9.02 -33.07
CA ALA A 17 8.40 -8.00 -32.05
C ALA A 17 8.60 -6.59 -32.65
N ALA A 18 9.43 -6.46 -33.70
CA ALA A 18 9.66 -5.19 -34.36
C ALA A 18 8.37 -4.63 -34.99
N ILE A 19 7.54 -5.49 -35.57
CA ILE A 19 6.23 -5.10 -36.12
C ILE A 19 5.28 -4.67 -35.00
N ASP A 20 5.22 -5.40 -33.88
CA ASP A 20 4.41 -5.04 -32.72
C ASP A 20 4.76 -3.64 -32.20
N PHE A 21 6.02 -3.42 -31.83
CA PHE A 21 6.48 -2.13 -31.32
C PHE A 21 6.31 -1.02 -32.37
N GLY A 22 6.52 -1.31 -33.66
CA GLY A 22 6.25 -0.39 -34.74
C GLY A 22 4.79 0.07 -34.78
N ILE A 23 3.84 -0.87 -34.67
CA ILE A 23 2.41 -0.55 -34.59
C ILE A 23 2.12 0.31 -33.36
N GLN A 24 2.61 -0.09 -32.17
CA GLN A 24 2.34 0.65 -30.93
C GLN A 24 2.89 2.08 -30.99
N TRP A 25 4.09 2.27 -31.54
CA TRP A 25 4.71 3.59 -31.61
C TRP A 25 4.07 4.48 -32.68
N VAL A 26 3.62 3.92 -33.81
CA VAL A 26 2.83 4.68 -34.79
C VAL A 26 1.49 5.11 -34.18
N CYS A 27 0.79 4.19 -33.50
CA CYS A 27 -0.43 4.50 -32.79
C CYS A 27 -0.22 5.55 -31.69
N TRP A 28 0.89 5.49 -30.96
CA TRP A 28 1.28 6.51 -29.99
C TRP A 28 1.46 7.89 -30.61
N VAL A 29 2.11 8.01 -31.77
CA VAL A 29 2.27 9.30 -32.46
C VAL A 29 0.91 9.90 -32.76
N VAL A 30 0.02 9.12 -33.37
CA VAL A 30 -1.35 9.56 -33.68
C VAL A 30 -2.11 9.94 -32.40
N ALA A 31 -2.04 9.09 -31.36
CA ALA A 31 -2.72 9.30 -30.10
C ALA A 31 -2.22 10.55 -29.37
N SER A 32 -0.92 10.84 -29.44
CA SER A 32 -0.31 12.01 -28.82
C SER A 32 -0.66 13.31 -29.55
N ILE A 33 -0.69 13.29 -30.89
CA ILE A 33 -1.14 14.44 -31.69
C ILE A 33 -2.60 14.77 -31.39
N LEU A 34 -3.45 13.75 -31.34
CA LEU A 34 -4.88 13.90 -31.10
C LEU A 34 -5.24 13.99 -29.60
N GLN A 35 -4.25 13.83 -28.71
CA GLN A 35 -4.42 13.74 -27.26
C GLN A 35 -5.57 12.80 -26.84
N THR A 36 -5.65 11.64 -27.48
CA THR A 36 -6.78 10.71 -27.31
C THR A 36 -6.33 9.29 -26.99
N GLU A 37 -7.03 8.67 -26.05
CA GLU A 37 -6.89 7.28 -25.63
C GLU A 37 -7.92 6.34 -26.27
N LYS A 38 -8.87 6.90 -27.03
CA LYS A 38 -10.10 6.20 -27.45
C LYS A 38 -9.88 4.95 -28.28
N PHE A 39 -8.74 4.82 -28.94
CA PHE A 39 -8.40 3.64 -29.75
C PHE A 39 -7.27 2.79 -29.14
N TYR A 40 -6.80 3.10 -27.92
CA TYR A 40 -5.72 2.39 -27.26
C TYR A 40 -6.02 0.90 -27.09
N ASP A 41 -7.16 0.57 -26.49
CA ASP A 41 -7.59 -0.81 -26.25
C ASP A 41 -7.86 -1.55 -27.58
N LEU A 42 -8.44 -0.85 -28.57
CA LEU A 42 -8.70 -1.41 -29.90
C LEU A 42 -7.40 -1.75 -30.63
N ALA A 43 -6.43 -0.84 -30.64
CA ALA A 43 -5.12 -1.06 -31.24
C ALA A 43 -4.41 -2.28 -30.64
N GLY A 44 -4.47 -2.45 -29.32
CA GLY A 44 -3.95 -3.64 -28.65
C GLY A 44 -4.59 -4.93 -29.14
N SER A 45 -5.93 -5.02 -29.07
CA SER A 45 -6.66 -6.22 -29.51
C SER A 45 -6.48 -6.53 -31.00
N SER A 46 -6.43 -5.50 -31.86
CA SER A 46 -6.17 -5.67 -33.29
C SER A 46 -4.74 -6.14 -33.57
N THR A 47 -3.76 -5.70 -32.76
CA THR A 47 -2.37 -6.15 -32.89
C THR A 47 -2.23 -7.64 -32.53
N PHE A 48 -2.93 -8.11 -31.49
CA PHE A 48 -3.00 -9.53 -31.15
C PHE A 48 -3.45 -10.39 -32.35
N VAL A 49 -4.56 -10.00 -32.97
CA VAL A 49 -5.12 -10.70 -34.15
C VAL A 49 -4.17 -10.59 -35.33
N PHE A 50 -3.67 -9.39 -35.62
CA PHE A 50 -2.81 -9.11 -36.76
C PHE A 50 -1.51 -9.93 -36.71
N LEU A 51 -0.77 -9.90 -35.59
CA LEU A 51 0.47 -10.66 -35.46
C LEU A 51 0.24 -12.17 -35.55
N THR A 52 -0.85 -12.65 -34.96
CA THR A 52 -1.22 -14.07 -35.04
C THR A 52 -1.45 -14.50 -36.50
N LEU A 53 -2.27 -13.77 -37.25
CA LEU A 53 -2.55 -14.08 -38.65
C LEU A 53 -1.33 -13.85 -39.57
N LEU A 54 -0.53 -12.82 -39.29
CA LEU A 54 0.68 -12.52 -40.05
C LEU A 54 1.71 -13.64 -39.90
N THR A 55 1.98 -14.06 -38.67
CA THR A 55 2.95 -15.14 -38.40
C THR A 55 2.46 -16.48 -38.93
N LEU A 56 1.15 -16.75 -38.92
CA LEU A 56 0.56 -17.92 -39.55
C LEU A 56 0.83 -17.96 -41.06
N ARG A 57 0.75 -16.81 -41.74
CA ARG A 57 1.00 -16.66 -43.18
C ARG A 57 2.47 -16.82 -43.56
N TRP A 58 3.41 -16.74 -42.62
CA TRP A 58 4.81 -17.03 -42.91
C TRP A 58 5.08 -18.50 -43.22
N GLN A 59 4.17 -19.40 -42.80
CA GLN A 59 4.27 -20.83 -43.10
C GLN A 59 3.78 -21.14 -44.52
N ARG A 60 4.54 -21.97 -45.23
CA ARG A 60 4.11 -22.51 -46.54
C ARG A 60 2.98 -23.53 -46.41
N LYS A 61 2.98 -24.31 -45.32
CA LYS A 61 1.96 -25.29 -44.99
C LYS A 61 1.58 -25.09 -43.53
N VAL A 62 0.29 -24.88 -43.29
CA VAL A 62 -0.25 -24.66 -41.95
C VAL A 62 -0.81 -25.98 -41.42
N ASN A 63 -0.52 -26.30 -40.16
CA ASN A 63 -1.06 -27.48 -39.50
C ASN A 63 -2.31 -27.18 -38.66
N LEU A 64 -3.05 -28.24 -38.29
CA LEU A 64 -4.29 -28.11 -37.52
C LEU A 64 -4.07 -27.38 -36.19
N ARG A 65 -2.94 -27.64 -35.52
CA ARG A 65 -2.57 -27.00 -34.25
C ARG A 65 -2.45 -25.48 -34.38
N GLN A 66 -1.75 -25.01 -35.41
CA GLN A 66 -1.62 -23.59 -35.74
C GLN A 66 -2.96 -22.95 -36.10
N ILE A 67 -3.81 -23.66 -36.87
CA ILE A 67 -5.15 -23.18 -37.24
C ILE A 67 -6.02 -22.98 -36.00
N VAL A 68 -6.11 -23.99 -35.13
CA VAL A 68 -6.96 -23.93 -33.94
C VAL A 68 -6.47 -22.85 -32.99
N GLN A 69 -5.16 -22.81 -32.67
CA GLN A 69 -4.60 -21.81 -31.76
C GLN A 69 -4.72 -20.38 -32.30
N SER A 70 -4.49 -20.18 -33.60
CA SER A 70 -4.68 -18.86 -34.23
C SER A 70 -6.15 -18.45 -34.27
N SER A 71 -7.07 -19.41 -34.46
CA SER A 71 -8.51 -19.17 -34.42
C SER A 71 -8.96 -18.77 -33.00
N CYS A 72 -8.47 -19.45 -31.97
CA CYS A 72 -8.72 -19.09 -30.57
C CYS A 72 -8.38 -17.62 -30.29
N ILE A 73 -7.16 -17.20 -30.63
CA ILE A 73 -6.72 -15.80 -30.41
C ILE A 73 -7.52 -14.81 -31.27
N THR A 74 -7.85 -15.18 -32.51
CA THR A 74 -8.66 -14.33 -33.40
C THR A 74 -10.06 -14.11 -32.83
N VAL A 75 -10.73 -15.18 -32.39
CA VAL A 75 -12.07 -15.11 -31.78
C VAL A 75 -12.04 -14.28 -30.49
N TRP A 76 -11.05 -14.49 -29.62
CA TRP A 76 -10.88 -13.70 -28.40
C TRP A 76 -10.62 -12.22 -28.72
N GLY A 77 -9.67 -11.93 -29.61
CA GLY A 77 -9.25 -10.57 -29.93
C GLY A 77 -10.37 -9.75 -30.59
N LEU A 78 -11.13 -10.35 -31.50
CA LEU A 78 -12.30 -9.71 -32.10
C LEU A 78 -13.38 -9.43 -31.06
N ARG A 79 -13.70 -10.41 -30.19
CA ARG A 79 -14.72 -10.24 -29.15
C ARG A 79 -14.32 -9.16 -28.15
N LEU A 80 -13.09 -9.20 -27.64
CA LEU A 80 -12.58 -8.23 -26.68
C LEU A 80 -12.50 -6.83 -27.30
N GLY A 81 -11.97 -6.72 -28.52
CA GLY A 81 -11.88 -5.45 -29.24
C GLY A 81 -13.24 -4.77 -29.44
N LEU A 82 -14.25 -5.54 -29.88
CA LEU A 82 -15.62 -5.04 -30.04
C LEU A 82 -16.24 -4.62 -28.70
N TYR A 83 -16.05 -5.41 -27.64
CA TYR A 83 -16.55 -5.09 -26.31
C TYR A 83 -15.93 -3.81 -25.74
N LEU A 84 -14.60 -3.66 -25.82
CA LEU A 84 -13.90 -2.47 -25.34
C LEU A 84 -14.25 -1.23 -26.16
N PHE A 85 -14.38 -1.37 -27.49
CA PHE A 85 -14.82 -0.28 -28.36
C PHE A 85 -16.23 0.20 -28.01
N HIS A 86 -17.18 -0.73 -27.81
CA HIS A 86 -18.54 -0.41 -27.39
C HIS A 86 -18.54 0.31 -26.02
N ARG A 87 -17.72 -0.14 -25.07
CA ARG A 87 -17.56 0.49 -23.76
C ARG A 87 -17.05 1.92 -23.86
N ILE A 88 -16.06 2.18 -24.72
CA ILE A 88 -15.49 3.53 -24.89
C ILE A 88 -16.54 4.50 -25.46
N ILE A 89 -17.39 4.04 -26.37
CA ILE A 89 -18.51 4.85 -26.90
C ILE A 89 -19.52 5.20 -25.79
N GLN A 90 -19.80 4.27 -24.88
CA GLN A 90 -20.78 4.46 -23.80
C GLN A 90 -20.24 5.28 -22.62
N ASP A 91 -19.04 4.95 -22.12
CA ASP A 91 -18.44 5.55 -20.93
C ASP A 91 -17.70 6.88 -21.26
N GLY A 92 -17.44 7.14 -22.55
CA GLY A 92 -16.94 8.41 -23.11
C GLY A 92 -15.48 8.74 -22.84
N LYS A 93 -14.89 8.21 -21.76
CA LYS A 93 -13.49 8.41 -21.37
C LYS A 93 -12.96 7.24 -20.55
N ASP A 94 -11.65 7.00 -20.61
CA ASP A 94 -10.98 6.04 -19.75
C ASP A 94 -10.13 6.76 -18.68
N SER A 95 -10.54 6.60 -17.42
CA SER A 95 -9.87 7.24 -16.26
C SER A 95 -8.39 6.86 -16.10
N ARG A 96 -7.93 5.75 -16.71
CA ARG A 96 -6.51 5.35 -16.71
C ARG A 96 -5.61 6.38 -17.39
N PHE A 97 -6.17 7.20 -18.29
CA PHE A 97 -5.42 8.14 -19.12
C PHE A 97 -5.64 9.61 -18.76
N ASP A 98 -6.43 9.91 -17.72
CA ASP A 98 -6.82 11.29 -17.36
C ASP A 98 -5.62 12.22 -17.13
N LYS A 99 -4.52 11.71 -16.56
CA LYS A 99 -3.26 12.47 -16.33
C LYS A 99 -2.17 12.20 -17.38
N VAL A 100 -2.44 11.34 -18.37
CA VAL A 100 -1.42 10.81 -19.31
C VAL A 100 -1.47 11.50 -20.67
N ARG A 101 -2.67 11.82 -21.17
CA ARG A 101 -2.89 12.31 -22.56
C ARG A 101 -2.15 13.60 -22.90
N GLY A 102 -1.94 14.47 -21.92
CA GLY A 102 -1.20 15.72 -22.08
C GLY A 102 0.32 15.59 -21.99
N ASN A 103 0.84 14.39 -21.68
CA ASN A 103 2.28 14.14 -21.53
C ASN A 103 2.73 13.07 -22.54
N PRO A 104 3.27 13.47 -23.71
CA PRO A 104 3.69 12.54 -24.76
C PRO A 104 4.71 11.50 -24.29
N ARG A 105 5.62 11.85 -23.37
CA ARG A 105 6.64 10.94 -22.83
C ARG A 105 6.01 9.86 -21.95
N LEU A 106 5.08 10.25 -21.08
CA LEU A 106 4.35 9.28 -20.25
C LEU A 106 3.44 8.42 -21.11
N PHE A 107 2.80 8.99 -22.14
CA PHE A 107 1.94 8.24 -23.05
C PHE A 107 2.74 7.19 -23.84
N PHE A 108 3.97 7.52 -24.26
CA PHE A 108 4.87 6.59 -24.93
C PHE A 108 5.15 5.33 -24.11
N ILE A 109 5.31 5.49 -22.78
CA ILE A 109 5.53 4.37 -21.87
C ILE A 109 4.32 3.43 -21.88
N TYR A 110 3.08 3.94 -21.87
CA TYR A 110 1.88 3.11 -21.92
C TYR A 110 1.83 2.27 -23.20
N TRP A 111 2.01 2.89 -24.37
CA TRP A 111 2.03 2.19 -25.66
C TRP A 111 3.19 1.17 -25.74
N THR A 112 4.33 1.47 -25.14
CA THR A 112 5.46 0.52 -25.08
C THR A 112 5.14 -0.66 -24.17
N ILE A 113 4.53 -0.43 -23.00
CA ILE A 113 4.07 -1.50 -22.10
C ILE A 113 3.01 -2.37 -22.80
N GLN A 114 2.12 -1.78 -23.60
CA GLN A 114 1.15 -2.53 -24.41
C GLN A 114 1.86 -3.49 -25.38
N GLY A 115 2.89 -3.04 -26.09
CA GLY A 115 3.69 -3.89 -26.97
C GLY A 115 4.40 -5.02 -26.21
N VAL A 116 5.03 -4.71 -25.07
CA VAL A 116 5.63 -5.76 -24.21
C VAL A 116 4.57 -6.78 -23.78
N TRP A 117 3.38 -6.32 -23.40
CA TRP A 117 2.30 -7.19 -22.98
C TRP A 117 1.82 -8.10 -24.11
N ILE A 118 1.61 -7.56 -25.31
CA ILE A 118 1.21 -8.32 -26.51
C ILE A 118 2.27 -9.37 -26.84
N LEU A 119 3.53 -8.97 -26.95
CA LEU A 119 4.63 -9.84 -27.32
C LEU A 119 4.81 -11.01 -26.35
N VAL A 120 4.85 -10.73 -25.05
CA VAL A 120 5.05 -11.78 -24.02
C VAL A 120 3.86 -12.72 -23.99
N THR A 121 2.64 -12.19 -24.06
CA THR A 121 1.41 -13.01 -24.03
C THR A 121 1.33 -13.92 -25.26
N LEU A 122 1.63 -13.39 -26.46
CA LEU A 122 1.59 -14.16 -27.71
C LEU A 122 2.77 -15.13 -27.90
N LEU A 123 3.81 -15.06 -27.07
CA LEU A 123 5.07 -15.78 -27.32
C LEU A 123 4.90 -17.28 -27.63
N PRO A 124 4.07 -18.07 -26.92
CA PRO A 124 3.83 -19.48 -27.26
C PRO A 124 3.24 -19.66 -28.67
N THR A 125 2.32 -18.78 -29.06
CA THR A 125 1.69 -18.79 -30.39
C THR A 125 2.65 -18.34 -31.48
N LEU A 126 3.47 -17.32 -31.24
CA LEU A 126 4.48 -16.88 -32.21
C LEU A 126 5.49 -17.99 -32.47
N ILE A 127 5.90 -18.73 -31.44
CA ILE A 127 6.77 -19.91 -31.58
C ILE A 127 6.04 -21.01 -32.36
N LEU A 128 4.79 -21.31 -32.04
CA LEU A 128 4.01 -22.31 -32.76
C LEU A 128 3.84 -21.95 -34.24
N ASN A 129 3.46 -20.72 -34.55
CA ASN A 129 3.27 -20.24 -35.92
C ASN A 129 4.58 -20.14 -36.71
N THR A 130 5.73 -20.14 -36.04
CA THR A 130 7.05 -20.14 -36.70
C THR A 130 7.67 -21.54 -36.77
N SER A 131 7.06 -22.54 -36.12
CA SER A 131 7.48 -23.94 -36.17
C SER A 131 7.07 -24.61 -37.48
N THR A 132 7.97 -25.42 -38.03
CA THR A 132 7.71 -26.29 -39.18
C THR A 132 7.37 -27.73 -38.77
N LYS A 133 7.37 -28.05 -37.46
CA LYS A 133 7.06 -29.38 -36.96
C LYS A 133 5.55 -29.63 -36.98
N ASP A 134 5.17 -30.78 -37.51
CA ASP A 134 3.77 -31.25 -37.60
C ASP A 134 3.66 -32.62 -36.93
N GLU A 135 3.81 -32.61 -35.60
CA GLU A 135 3.67 -33.81 -34.76
C GLU A 135 2.19 -34.15 -34.56
N GLU A 136 1.90 -35.44 -34.39
CA GLU A 136 0.55 -35.93 -34.09
C GLU A 136 -0.08 -35.21 -32.89
N LEU A 137 -1.40 -35.06 -32.92
CA LEU A 137 -2.13 -34.45 -31.82
C LEU A 137 -2.13 -35.36 -30.60
N THR A 138 -1.74 -34.81 -29.46
CA THR A 138 -1.69 -35.49 -28.17
C THR A 138 -2.86 -35.05 -27.29
N TRP A 139 -3.12 -35.79 -26.21
CA TRP A 139 -4.12 -35.40 -25.21
C TRP A 139 -3.87 -33.99 -24.62
N ARG A 140 -2.60 -33.52 -24.60
CA ARG A 140 -2.23 -32.18 -24.13
C ARG A 140 -2.79 -31.09 -25.03
N ASP A 141 -2.85 -31.33 -26.34
CA ASP A 141 -3.39 -30.37 -27.30
C ASP A 141 -4.90 -30.18 -27.06
N TYR A 142 -5.63 -31.29 -26.99
CA TYR A 142 -7.07 -31.28 -26.71
C TYR A 142 -7.39 -30.67 -25.33
N LEU A 143 -6.62 -31.01 -24.30
CA LEU A 143 -6.80 -30.45 -22.95
C LEU A 143 -6.63 -28.92 -22.96
N GLY A 144 -5.61 -28.41 -23.65
CA GLY A 144 -5.39 -26.97 -23.80
C GLY A 144 -6.56 -26.28 -24.49
N TRP A 145 -7.09 -26.83 -25.59
CA TRP A 145 -8.23 -26.24 -26.30
C TRP A 145 -9.53 -26.30 -25.49
N VAL A 146 -9.76 -27.38 -24.75
CA VAL A 146 -10.93 -27.49 -23.85
C VAL A 146 -10.85 -26.46 -22.73
N PHE A 147 -9.70 -26.31 -22.07
CA PHE A 147 -9.54 -25.28 -21.04
C PHE A 147 -9.59 -23.87 -21.62
N TRP A 148 -9.11 -23.67 -22.84
CA TRP A 148 -9.29 -22.40 -23.54
C TRP A 148 -10.78 -22.08 -23.72
N LEU A 149 -11.58 -23.04 -24.19
CA LEU A 149 -13.02 -22.85 -24.37
C LEU A 149 -13.73 -22.54 -23.04
N ILE A 150 -13.37 -23.23 -21.96
CA ILE A 150 -13.90 -22.95 -20.61
C ILE A 150 -13.54 -21.52 -20.18
N GLY A 151 -12.28 -21.13 -20.33
CA GLY A 151 -11.83 -19.78 -20.00
C GLY A 151 -12.54 -18.71 -20.83
N PHE A 152 -12.75 -18.97 -22.12
CA PHE A 152 -13.47 -18.07 -23.02
C PHE A 152 -14.94 -17.88 -22.60
N ILE A 153 -15.63 -18.97 -22.24
CA ILE A 153 -17.02 -18.92 -21.77
C ILE A 153 -17.11 -18.18 -20.43
N LEU A 154 -16.17 -18.43 -19.50
CA LEU A 154 -16.11 -17.73 -18.22
C LEU A 154 -15.93 -16.21 -18.40
N GLU A 155 -14.97 -15.80 -19.23
CA GLU A 155 -14.70 -14.38 -19.47
C GLU A 155 -15.86 -13.70 -20.21
N ALA A 156 -16.33 -14.28 -21.32
CA ALA A 156 -17.44 -13.74 -22.09
C ALA A 156 -18.73 -13.66 -21.26
N GLY A 157 -19.02 -14.70 -20.47
CA GLY A 157 -20.17 -14.75 -19.57
C GLY A 157 -20.09 -13.69 -18.46
N ALA A 158 -18.90 -13.50 -17.88
CA ALA A 158 -18.68 -12.49 -16.85
C ALA A 158 -18.84 -11.06 -17.39
N ASP A 159 -18.29 -10.77 -18.57
CA ASP A 159 -18.43 -9.47 -19.24
C ASP A 159 -19.87 -9.19 -19.66
N TYR A 160 -20.59 -10.21 -20.15
CA TYR A 160 -22.01 -10.11 -20.46
C TYR A 160 -22.83 -9.79 -19.20
N GLN A 161 -22.65 -10.54 -18.11
CA GLN A 161 -23.31 -10.28 -16.82
C GLN A 161 -23.00 -8.86 -16.32
N LYS A 162 -21.76 -8.41 -16.47
CA LYS A 162 -21.33 -7.05 -16.08
C LYS A 162 -22.00 -5.96 -16.91
N SER A 163 -22.13 -6.17 -18.22
CA SER A 163 -22.80 -5.25 -19.13
C SER A 163 -24.29 -5.13 -18.83
N GLN A 164 -24.97 -6.26 -18.65
CA GLN A 164 -26.39 -6.30 -18.29
C GLN A 164 -26.65 -5.64 -16.93
N PHE A 165 -25.78 -5.91 -15.94
CA PHE A 165 -25.89 -5.29 -14.63
C PHE A 165 -25.77 -3.77 -14.71
N LYS A 166 -24.81 -3.25 -15.49
CA LYS A 166 -24.61 -1.81 -15.70
C LYS A 166 -25.74 -1.14 -16.48
N ALA A 167 -26.34 -1.83 -17.44
CA ALA A 167 -27.43 -1.29 -18.26
C ALA A 167 -28.72 -1.04 -17.46
N ASN A 168 -28.91 -1.76 -16.35
CA ASN A 168 -30.07 -1.57 -15.47
C ASN A 168 -29.85 -0.38 -14.52
N VAL A 169 -30.67 0.67 -14.67
CA VAL A 169 -30.61 1.88 -13.85
C VAL A 169 -30.81 1.59 -12.35
N ALA A 170 -31.59 0.57 -11.98
CA ALA A 170 -31.83 0.18 -10.59
C ALA A 170 -30.57 -0.38 -9.89
N ASN A 171 -29.54 -0.72 -10.66
CA ASN A 171 -28.25 -1.21 -10.17
C ASN A 171 -27.19 -0.10 -10.03
N LYS A 172 -27.54 1.15 -10.37
CA LYS A 172 -26.61 2.28 -10.27
C LYS A 172 -26.10 2.41 -8.83
N GLY A 173 -24.78 2.37 -8.68
CA GLY A 173 -24.12 2.44 -7.36
C GLY A 173 -24.05 1.12 -6.59
N LYS A 174 -24.55 0.00 -7.13
CA LYS A 174 -24.43 -1.34 -6.54
C LYS A 174 -23.27 -2.13 -7.17
N TRP A 175 -22.89 -3.25 -6.54
CA TRP A 175 -21.94 -4.23 -7.09
C TRP A 175 -22.66 -5.50 -7.54
N ILE A 176 -22.00 -6.29 -8.38
CA ILE A 176 -22.53 -7.56 -8.86
C ILE A 176 -22.19 -8.64 -7.85
N SER A 177 -23.21 -9.34 -7.35
CA SER A 177 -23.05 -10.40 -6.35
C SER A 177 -23.83 -11.67 -6.72
N SER A 178 -24.18 -11.84 -7.99
CA SER A 178 -25.00 -12.94 -8.51
C SER A 178 -24.37 -13.55 -9.75
N GLY A 179 -24.71 -14.80 -10.05
CA GLY A 179 -24.20 -15.49 -11.25
C GLY A 179 -22.74 -15.91 -11.08
N LEU A 180 -21.89 -15.64 -12.07
CA LEU A 180 -20.46 -15.99 -11.95
C LEU A 180 -19.77 -15.17 -10.86
N TRP A 181 -20.26 -13.95 -10.62
CA TRP A 181 -19.75 -13.03 -9.61
C TRP A 181 -20.06 -13.46 -8.18
N SER A 182 -20.97 -14.43 -7.94
CA SER A 182 -21.16 -15.02 -6.61
C SER A 182 -20.25 -16.23 -6.36
N LEU A 183 -19.65 -16.80 -7.40
CA LEU A 183 -18.69 -17.91 -7.27
C LEU A 183 -17.28 -17.38 -7.02
N CYS A 184 -16.91 -16.32 -7.74
CA CYS A 184 -15.68 -15.57 -7.48
C CYS A 184 -15.86 -14.09 -7.83
N ARG A 185 -15.03 -13.23 -7.25
CA ARG A 185 -15.12 -11.77 -7.42
C ARG A 185 -14.59 -11.28 -8.76
N HIS A 186 -13.74 -12.05 -9.44
CA HIS A 186 -13.14 -11.66 -10.73
C HIS A 186 -13.20 -12.80 -11.77
N PRO A 187 -14.40 -13.28 -12.14
CA PRO A 187 -14.56 -14.42 -13.06
C PRO A 187 -14.03 -14.13 -14.47
N ASN A 188 -14.05 -12.87 -14.89
CA ASN A 188 -13.47 -12.44 -16.16
C ASN A 188 -11.94 -12.64 -16.20
N TYR A 189 -11.23 -12.25 -15.13
CA TYR A 189 -9.78 -12.44 -15.05
C TYR A 189 -9.40 -13.89 -14.83
N LEU A 190 -10.24 -14.68 -14.15
CA LEU A 190 -10.08 -16.14 -14.11
C LEU A 190 -10.11 -16.75 -15.52
N GLY A 191 -11.13 -16.37 -16.32
CA GLY A 191 -11.25 -16.83 -17.69
C GLY A 191 -10.04 -16.42 -18.55
N GLU A 192 -9.60 -15.17 -18.43
CA GLU A 192 -8.43 -14.64 -19.13
C GLU A 192 -7.15 -15.42 -18.80
N MET A 193 -6.84 -15.63 -17.52
CA MET A 193 -5.66 -16.42 -17.12
C MET A 193 -5.75 -17.86 -17.60
N LEU A 194 -6.93 -18.49 -17.53
CA LEU A 194 -7.12 -19.87 -17.96
C LEU A 194 -6.88 -20.03 -19.46
N MET A 195 -7.41 -19.12 -20.29
CA MET A 195 -7.20 -19.13 -21.74
C MET A 195 -5.72 -18.99 -22.12
N TRP A 196 -5.02 -18.00 -21.54
CA TRP A 196 -3.62 -17.78 -21.93
C TRP A 196 -2.71 -18.90 -21.43
N SER A 197 -3.00 -19.45 -20.25
CA SER A 197 -2.30 -20.63 -19.74
C SER A 197 -2.55 -21.88 -20.57
N SER A 198 -3.76 -22.05 -21.07
CA SER A 198 -4.12 -23.25 -21.82
C SER A 198 -3.53 -23.28 -23.23
N LEU A 199 -3.24 -22.13 -23.85
CA LEU A 199 -2.58 -22.07 -25.16
C LEU A 199 -1.08 -22.45 -25.13
N PHE A 200 -0.45 -22.46 -23.96
CA PHE A 200 0.90 -22.97 -23.82
C PHE A 200 0.96 -24.50 -24.02
N LEU A 201 -0.05 -25.24 -23.56
CA LEU A 201 -0.11 -26.70 -23.65
C LEU A 201 0.04 -27.23 -25.10
N PRO A 202 -0.83 -26.87 -26.06
CA PRO A 202 -0.69 -27.31 -27.45
C PRO A 202 0.59 -26.78 -28.09
N ALA A 203 0.97 -25.52 -27.86
CA ALA A 203 2.20 -24.97 -28.41
C ALA A 203 3.45 -25.74 -27.95
N SER A 204 3.47 -26.16 -26.68
CA SER A 204 4.61 -26.85 -26.07
C SER A 204 4.88 -28.25 -26.63
N THR A 205 3.93 -28.88 -27.32
CA THR A 205 4.11 -30.23 -27.89
C THR A 205 5.09 -30.25 -29.07
N VAL A 206 5.29 -29.10 -29.73
CA VAL A 206 6.23 -28.94 -30.86
C VAL A 206 7.47 -28.12 -30.49
N MET A 207 7.61 -27.70 -29.23
CA MET A 207 8.73 -26.90 -28.76
C MET A 207 10.00 -27.74 -28.50
N SER A 208 11.16 -27.08 -28.63
CA SER A 208 12.47 -27.66 -28.32
C SER A 208 13.41 -26.64 -27.67
N GLY A 209 14.25 -27.11 -26.74
CA GLY A 209 15.29 -26.30 -26.09
C GLY A 209 14.73 -25.03 -25.43
N TYR A 210 15.29 -23.87 -25.78
CA TYR A 210 14.92 -22.57 -25.20
C TYR A 210 13.49 -22.12 -25.51
N GLN A 211 12.78 -22.75 -26.46
CA GLN A 211 11.38 -22.40 -26.76
C GLN A 211 10.46 -22.59 -25.56
N TYR A 212 10.77 -23.55 -24.66
CA TYR A 212 10.01 -23.75 -23.42
C TYR A 212 10.05 -22.55 -22.46
N LEU A 213 11.00 -21.62 -22.63
CA LEU A 213 11.00 -20.36 -21.87
C LEU A 213 9.74 -19.51 -22.13
N SER A 214 8.98 -19.78 -23.19
CA SER A 214 7.68 -19.14 -23.40
C SER A 214 6.63 -19.49 -22.34
N ALA A 215 6.92 -20.43 -21.44
CA ALA A 215 6.14 -20.65 -20.21
C ALA A 215 6.09 -19.39 -19.31
N VAL A 216 6.99 -18.42 -19.54
CA VAL A 216 6.90 -17.09 -18.91
C VAL A 216 5.60 -16.36 -19.28
N SER A 217 5.02 -16.62 -20.46
CA SER A 217 3.78 -15.98 -20.92
C SER A 217 2.62 -16.13 -19.92
N PRO A 218 2.19 -17.36 -19.56
CA PRO A 218 1.10 -17.52 -18.60
C PRO A 218 1.42 -17.03 -17.20
N MET A 219 2.68 -17.15 -16.75
CA MET A 219 3.12 -16.58 -15.47
C MET A 219 3.02 -15.05 -15.46
N PHE A 220 3.39 -14.42 -16.57
CA PHE A 220 3.34 -12.98 -16.76
C PHE A 220 1.91 -12.47 -16.77
N VAL A 221 1.00 -13.11 -17.51
CA VAL A 221 -0.43 -12.74 -17.52
C VAL A 221 -1.03 -12.89 -16.12
N ALA A 222 -0.76 -14.00 -15.44
CA ALA A 222 -1.26 -14.22 -14.07
C ALA A 222 -0.71 -13.17 -13.09
N TYR A 223 0.59 -12.87 -13.13
CA TYR A 223 1.21 -11.85 -12.29
C TYR A 223 0.64 -10.45 -12.56
N LEU A 224 0.51 -10.08 -13.84
CA LEU A 224 -0.05 -8.80 -14.24
C LEU A 224 -1.47 -8.61 -13.73
N LEU A 225 -2.33 -9.63 -13.80
CA LEU A 225 -3.74 -9.53 -13.39
C LEU A 225 -3.94 -9.66 -11.88
N THR A 226 -3.03 -10.33 -11.16
CA THR A 226 -3.17 -10.58 -9.71
C THR A 226 -2.39 -9.60 -8.84
N ARG A 227 -1.30 -9.00 -9.35
CA ARG A 227 -0.37 -8.19 -8.54
C ARG A 227 -0.16 -6.76 -9.02
N VAL A 228 -0.18 -6.51 -10.33
CA VAL A 228 0.17 -5.19 -10.89
C VAL A 228 -1.07 -4.42 -11.32
N SER A 229 -1.92 -5.04 -12.12
CA SER A 229 -3.10 -4.49 -12.78
C SER A 229 -4.30 -5.41 -12.57
N GLY A 230 -5.47 -5.03 -13.09
CA GLY A 230 -6.66 -5.88 -12.97
C GLY A 230 -7.20 -5.94 -11.54
N ILE A 231 -6.98 -7.07 -10.84
CA ILE A 231 -7.61 -7.38 -9.55
C ILE A 231 -7.28 -6.35 -8.46
N PRO A 232 -6.00 -5.99 -8.19
CA PRO A 232 -5.70 -5.05 -7.11
C PRO A 232 -6.33 -3.68 -7.31
N ILE A 233 -6.37 -3.20 -8.57
CA ILE A 233 -6.97 -1.92 -8.91
C ILE A 233 -8.49 -1.98 -8.70
N LEU A 234 -9.16 -3.04 -9.19
CA LEU A 234 -10.60 -3.19 -9.03
C LEU A 234 -11.02 -3.41 -7.57
N GLU A 235 -10.25 -4.16 -6.79
CA GLU A 235 -10.48 -4.37 -5.35
C GLU A 235 -10.33 -3.06 -4.57
N ARG A 236 -9.28 -2.27 -4.85
CA ARG A 236 -9.12 -0.93 -4.25
C ARG A 236 -10.26 0.00 -4.65
N GLN A 237 -10.70 -0.01 -5.90
CA GLN A 237 -11.83 0.80 -6.36
C GLN A 237 -13.16 0.36 -5.73
N GLY A 238 -13.37 -0.95 -5.58
CA GLY A 238 -14.55 -1.52 -4.92
C GLY A 238 -14.60 -1.16 -3.44
N LEU A 239 -13.47 -1.26 -2.74
CA LEU A 239 -13.33 -0.79 -1.36
C LEU A 239 -13.60 0.71 -1.22
N LYS A 240 -13.08 1.54 -2.12
CA LYS A 240 -13.38 2.98 -2.12
C LYS A 240 -14.87 3.28 -2.32
N LYS A 241 -15.56 2.52 -3.17
CA LYS A 241 -16.98 2.75 -3.51
C LYS A 241 -17.95 2.14 -2.49
N TRP A 242 -17.68 0.94 -2.00
CA TRP A 242 -18.62 0.13 -1.23
C TRP A 242 -18.06 -0.40 0.08
N GLY A 243 -16.80 -0.13 0.41
CA GLY A 243 -16.13 -0.67 1.60
C GLY A 243 -16.77 -0.27 2.92
N HIS A 244 -17.57 0.81 2.95
CA HIS A 244 -18.33 1.24 4.13
C HIS A 244 -19.63 0.44 4.33
N LEU A 245 -20.07 -0.36 3.35
CA LEU A 245 -21.32 -1.12 3.41
C LEU A 245 -21.07 -2.53 3.98
N PRO A 246 -21.71 -2.92 5.10
CA PRO A 246 -21.55 -4.25 5.69
C PRO A 246 -21.82 -5.38 4.68
N ALA A 247 -22.91 -5.27 3.90
CA ALA A 247 -23.26 -6.27 2.88
C ALA A 247 -22.18 -6.47 1.79
N TYR A 248 -21.39 -5.44 1.47
CA TYR A 248 -20.27 -5.58 0.54
C TYR A 248 -19.05 -6.25 1.19
N GLN A 249 -18.81 -5.96 2.48
CA GLN A 249 -17.77 -6.64 3.26
C GLN A 249 -18.09 -8.15 3.37
N ASP A 250 -19.34 -8.50 3.65
CA ASP A 250 -19.81 -9.88 3.74
C ASP A 250 -19.66 -10.62 2.41
N TYR A 251 -20.02 -9.96 1.29
CA TYR A 251 -19.78 -10.47 -0.06
C TYR A 251 -18.28 -10.75 -0.31
N ARG A 252 -17.38 -9.85 0.10
CA ARG A 252 -15.92 -10.06 -0.06
C ARG A 252 -15.36 -11.18 0.80
N ARG A 253 -15.91 -11.42 1.99
CA ARG A 253 -15.54 -12.53 2.88
C ARG A 253 -16.02 -13.87 2.34
N SER A 254 -17.29 -13.92 1.92
CA SER A 254 -17.95 -15.15 1.45
C SER A 254 -17.61 -15.55 0.01
N THR A 255 -17.06 -14.63 -0.80
CA THR A 255 -16.78 -14.87 -2.21
C THR A 255 -15.29 -14.85 -2.50
N ALA A 256 -14.76 -15.96 -3.04
CA ALA A 256 -13.36 -16.11 -3.41
C ALA A 256 -12.92 -15.04 -4.43
N VAL A 257 -11.64 -14.67 -4.44
CA VAL A 257 -11.15 -13.67 -5.43
C VAL A 257 -11.18 -14.25 -6.86
N LEU A 258 -10.75 -15.51 -7.04
CA LEU A 258 -10.65 -16.19 -8.35
C LEU A 258 -11.16 -17.64 -8.32
N ILE A 259 -10.50 -18.55 -7.61
CA ILE A 259 -10.92 -19.96 -7.46
C ILE A 259 -10.95 -20.28 -5.95
N PRO A 260 -11.97 -20.99 -5.42
CA PRO A 260 -11.89 -21.54 -4.07
C PRO A 260 -10.76 -22.59 -4.03
N TYR A 261 -9.83 -22.50 -3.06
CA TYR A 261 -8.55 -23.24 -2.92
C TYR A 261 -7.25 -22.61 -3.46
N LEU A 262 -7.14 -21.28 -3.47
CA LEU A 262 -5.83 -20.60 -3.36
C LEU A 262 -5.80 -19.55 -2.24
N CYS A 263 -6.66 -19.71 -1.24
CA CYS A 263 -6.50 -19.09 0.07
C CYS A 263 -6.86 -20.12 1.13
N GLU A 264 -5.88 -20.40 1.99
CA GLU A 264 -5.84 -21.29 3.17
C GLU A 264 -5.58 -22.79 2.95
N GLN A 265 -4.31 -23.22 3.19
CA GLN A 265 -3.95 -24.26 4.17
C GLN A 265 -2.41 -24.51 4.27
N ASN A 266 -1.82 -24.19 5.43
CA ASN A 266 -0.90 -25.03 6.22
C ASN A 266 0.13 -25.97 5.53
N ILE A 267 1.24 -25.48 4.96
CA ILE A 267 2.53 -26.21 4.88
C ILE A 267 3.65 -25.14 4.86
N VAL A 268 4.20 -24.71 5.99
CA VAL A 268 5.28 -25.34 6.77
C VAL A 268 5.05 -24.92 8.22
N TRP A 269 4.81 -25.87 9.13
CA TRP A 269 5.15 -25.80 10.59
C TRP A 269 4.74 -27.08 11.35
N SER A 270 4.32 -28.17 10.68
CA SER A 270 4.06 -29.47 11.33
C SER A 270 5.33 -30.20 11.82
N SER A 271 6.53 -29.66 11.61
CA SER A 271 7.79 -30.26 12.10
C SER A 271 8.42 -29.56 13.31
N LEU A 272 7.80 -28.53 13.88
CA LEU A 272 8.24 -27.92 15.14
C LEU A 272 7.07 -27.65 16.09
N ASN A 273 6.12 -28.58 16.16
CA ASN A 273 5.23 -28.69 17.31
C ASN A 273 5.99 -29.36 18.46
N HIS A 274 6.90 -28.63 19.10
CA HIS A 274 7.33 -28.84 20.48
C HIS A 274 7.92 -27.52 21.03
N PHE A 275 7.08 -26.51 21.18
CA PHE A 275 7.37 -25.42 22.12
C PHE A 275 6.10 -24.98 22.83
N LYS A 276 5.85 -25.57 24.01
CA LYS A 276 4.88 -25.05 24.97
C LYS A 276 5.38 -23.67 25.43
N MET A 277 4.65 -22.61 25.06
CA MET A 277 4.86 -21.27 25.58
C MET A 277 4.49 -21.21 27.08
N PRO A 278 5.28 -20.54 27.93
CA PRO A 278 4.98 -20.41 29.35
C PRO A 278 3.78 -19.47 29.61
N SER A 279 2.94 -19.88 30.56
CA SER A 279 1.57 -19.41 30.83
C SER A 279 1.43 -18.03 31.52
N ARG A 280 2.47 -17.19 31.49
CA ARG A 280 2.55 -16.07 32.45
C ARG A 280 1.75 -14.81 32.05
N TYR A 281 1.37 -14.69 30.78
CA TYR A 281 0.70 -13.49 30.24
C TYR A 281 -0.57 -13.78 29.43
N PHE A 282 -0.99 -15.04 29.32
CA PHE A 282 -2.20 -15.42 28.61
C PHE A 282 -3.11 -16.16 29.58
N LYS A 283 -4.16 -15.49 30.02
CA LYS A 283 -5.29 -16.09 30.72
C LYS A 283 -6.19 -16.78 29.68
N ARG A 284 -6.84 -17.90 30.02
CA ARG A 284 -7.54 -18.75 29.03
C ARG A 284 -8.75 -17.99 28.45
N ASP A 285 -9.31 -18.50 27.35
CA ASP A 285 -10.56 -18.02 26.72
C ASP A 285 -11.79 -17.95 27.69
N SER A 286 -11.63 -18.33 28.96
CA SER A 286 -12.63 -18.21 30.02
C SER A 286 -12.59 -16.91 30.82
N ASP A 287 -11.54 -16.09 30.69
CA ASP A 287 -11.35 -14.89 31.51
C ASP A 287 -11.89 -13.64 30.78
N ILE A 288 -13.01 -13.11 31.29
CA ILE A 288 -13.70 -11.94 30.75
C ILE A 288 -13.06 -10.68 31.35
N PHE A 289 -12.58 -9.76 30.50
CA PHE A 289 -12.05 -8.44 30.87
C PHE A 289 -12.96 -7.71 31.87
N LYS A 290 -14.28 -7.76 31.63
CA LYS A 290 -15.28 -7.14 32.51
C LYS A 290 -15.35 -7.73 33.92
N ASP A 291 -14.79 -8.91 34.18
CA ASP A 291 -14.77 -9.50 35.51
C ASP A 291 -13.65 -8.90 36.39
N GLU A 292 -12.55 -8.46 35.77
CA GLU A 292 -11.38 -7.93 36.47
C GLU A 292 -11.30 -6.40 36.42
N PHE A 293 -11.82 -5.79 35.35
CA PHE A 293 -11.71 -4.35 35.10
C PHE A 293 -13.07 -3.71 34.83
N GLU A 294 -13.22 -2.47 35.28
CA GLU A 294 -14.37 -1.61 35.00
C GLU A 294 -13.95 -0.50 34.03
N ILE A 295 -14.64 -0.37 32.89
CA ILE A 295 -14.41 0.69 31.92
C ILE A 295 -15.03 1.99 32.43
N GLN A 296 -14.27 3.08 32.36
CA GLN A 296 -14.70 4.43 32.71
C GLN A 296 -14.85 5.25 31.42
N GLU A 297 -14.16 6.39 31.33
CA GLU A 297 -14.27 7.33 30.20
C GLU A 297 -13.39 6.94 28.99
N LEU A 298 -13.85 7.32 27.79
CA LEU A 298 -13.05 7.20 26.56
C LEU A 298 -11.96 8.28 26.57
N ILE A 299 -10.70 7.85 26.54
CA ILE A 299 -9.53 8.75 26.57
C ILE A 299 -8.85 8.91 25.20
N GLY A 300 -9.16 8.05 24.23
CA GLY A 300 -8.67 8.17 22.84
C GLY A 300 -9.42 7.31 21.84
N GLU A 301 -9.57 7.78 20.60
CA GLU A 301 -10.22 7.03 19.50
C GLU A 301 -9.41 7.16 18.21
N GLY A 302 -9.02 6.02 17.63
CA GLY A 302 -8.34 5.91 16.34
C GLY A 302 -9.14 5.09 15.34
N SER A 303 -8.62 4.94 14.11
CA SER A 303 -9.32 4.27 13.00
C SER A 303 -9.63 2.78 13.24
N PHE A 304 -8.87 2.12 14.11
CA PHE A 304 -8.96 0.67 14.36
C PHE A 304 -8.98 0.30 15.84
N ALA A 305 -8.91 1.27 16.76
CA ALA A 305 -8.82 1.02 18.19
C ALA A 305 -9.47 2.15 19.01
N LYS A 306 -10.05 1.78 20.16
CA LYS A 306 -10.56 2.72 21.17
C LYS A 306 -9.78 2.54 22.46
N VAL A 307 -9.43 3.63 23.12
CA VAL A 307 -8.69 3.62 24.38
C VAL A 307 -9.57 4.20 25.46
N TYR A 308 -9.82 3.42 26.51
CA TYR A 308 -10.61 3.84 27.66
C TYR A 308 -9.75 3.87 28.91
N LYS A 309 -10.07 4.76 29.85
CA LYS A 309 -9.64 4.63 31.23
C LYS A 309 -10.37 3.44 31.85
N CYS A 310 -9.69 2.62 32.62
CA CYS A 310 -10.31 1.52 33.34
C CYS A 310 -9.74 1.40 34.76
N GLN A 311 -10.48 0.75 35.65
CA GLN A 311 -10.07 0.50 37.03
C GLN A 311 -10.06 -1.00 37.31
N GLU A 312 -8.99 -1.50 37.91
CA GLU A 312 -8.94 -2.88 38.37
C GLU A 312 -9.80 -3.05 39.62
N LYS A 313 -10.78 -3.96 39.58
CA LYS A 313 -11.77 -4.13 40.66
C LYS A 313 -11.17 -4.59 41.98
N LYS A 314 -10.08 -5.38 41.94
CA LYS A 314 -9.44 -5.95 43.13
C LYS A 314 -8.60 -4.92 43.90
N SER A 315 -7.82 -4.12 43.17
CA SER A 315 -6.86 -3.19 43.77
C SER A 315 -7.37 -1.75 43.82
N GLY A 316 -8.39 -1.41 43.03
CA GLY A 316 -8.83 -0.04 42.79
C GLY A 316 -7.84 0.79 41.96
N LYS A 317 -6.77 0.18 41.42
CA LYS A 317 -5.75 0.88 40.64
C LYS A 317 -6.27 1.25 39.25
N THR A 318 -5.89 2.44 38.79
CA THR A 318 -6.28 2.98 37.48
C THR A 318 -5.32 2.54 36.38
N PHE A 319 -5.88 2.18 35.23
CA PHE A 319 -5.20 1.72 34.03
C PHE A 319 -5.83 2.33 32.76
N ALA A 320 -5.20 2.11 31.61
CA ALA A 320 -5.77 2.38 30.29
C ALA A 320 -5.96 1.06 29.54
N VAL A 321 -7.09 0.88 28.86
CA VAL A 321 -7.36 -0.30 28.02
C VAL A 321 -7.51 0.12 26.56
N LYS A 322 -6.64 -0.41 25.69
CA LYS A 322 -6.77 -0.30 24.24
C LYS A 322 -7.60 -1.49 23.73
N GLU A 323 -8.83 -1.21 23.34
CA GLU A 323 -9.75 -2.15 22.70
C GLU A 323 -9.54 -2.11 21.18
N ILE A 324 -9.14 -3.25 20.59
CA ILE A 324 -9.04 -3.46 19.15
C ILE A 324 -10.13 -4.44 18.75
N ARG A 325 -11.05 -4.01 17.88
CA ARG A 325 -12.07 -4.90 17.34
C ARG A 325 -11.47 -5.75 16.23
N LEU A 326 -11.40 -7.05 16.46
CA LEU A 326 -11.10 -8.06 15.46
C LEU A 326 -12.32 -8.23 14.54
N GLY A 327 -12.09 -8.39 13.23
CA GLY A 327 -13.15 -8.86 12.33
C GLY A 327 -13.56 -10.30 12.67
N GLU A 328 -14.71 -10.74 12.17
CA GLU A 328 -15.20 -12.12 12.39
C GLU A 328 -14.28 -13.21 11.80
N ASP A 329 -13.33 -12.83 10.94
CA ASP A 329 -12.22 -13.66 10.51
C ASP A 329 -11.16 -13.71 11.62
N PHE A 330 -11.23 -14.77 12.43
CA PHE A 330 -10.35 -15.05 13.57
C PHE A 330 -8.92 -15.42 13.13
N SER A 331 -8.29 -14.64 12.25
CA SER A 331 -6.85 -14.64 12.11
C SER A 331 -6.30 -13.54 13.03
N PHE A 332 -5.64 -13.98 14.10
CA PHE A 332 -4.72 -13.14 14.83
C PHE A 332 -3.64 -12.75 13.81
N SER A 333 -3.77 -11.58 13.16
CA SER A 333 -2.82 -11.21 12.12
C SER A 333 -1.41 -11.27 12.73
N ASP A 334 -0.45 -11.82 12.00
CA ASP A 334 0.93 -11.91 12.46
C ASP A 334 1.46 -10.54 12.90
N ALA A 335 0.92 -9.45 12.36
CA ALA A 335 1.20 -8.07 12.78
C ALA A 335 0.75 -7.74 14.22
N VAL A 336 -0.46 -8.14 14.65
CA VAL A 336 -0.94 -7.91 16.04
C VAL A 336 -0.21 -8.84 17.01
N ARG A 337 0.17 -10.04 16.56
CA ARG A 337 1.04 -10.94 17.33
C ARG A 337 2.42 -10.35 17.54
N GLU A 338 3.01 -9.82 16.48
CA GLU A 338 4.31 -9.19 16.49
C GLU A 338 4.31 -7.93 17.36
N GLU A 339 3.30 -7.07 17.24
CA GLU A 339 3.07 -5.91 18.11
C GLU A 339 3.02 -6.33 19.59
N MET A 340 2.22 -7.35 19.92
CA MET A 340 2.09 -7.87 21.29
C MET A 340 3.42 -8.43 21.83
N GLU A 341 4.16 -9.17 21.02
CA GLU A 341 5.45 -9.76 21.42
C GLU A 341 6.57 -8.73 21.51
N ILE A 342 6.51 -7.63 20.74
CA ILE A 342 7.40 -6.49 20.93
C ILE A 342 7.07 -5.83 22.28
N TRP A 343 5.81 -5.46 22.50
CA TRP A 343 5.41 -4.68 23.70
C TRP A 343 5.65 -5.44 25.01
N LYS A 344 5.43 -6.75 25.05
CA LYS A 344 5.73 -7.58 26.24
C LYS A 344 7.19 -7.55 26.68
N ASN A 345 8.12 -7.40 25.74
CA ASN A 345 9.55 -7.44 26.01
C ASN A 345 10.13 -6.05 26.29
N LEU A 346 9.31 -4.99 26.26
CA LEU A 346 9.71 -3.62 26.54
C LEU A 346 9.36 -3.25 27.99
N GLN A 347 10.36 -3.22 28.86
CA GLN A 347 10.26 -2.67 30.21
C GLN A 347 11.21 -1.50 30.36
N HIS A 348 10.67 -0.29 30.31
CA HIS A 348 11.43 0.94 30.47
C HIS A 348 10.58 1.99 31.20
N GLU A 349 11.23 2.86 31.99
CA GLU A 349 10.58 3.96 32.72
C GLU A 349 9.84 4.97 31.80
N ASN A 350 10.17 4.96 30.51
CA ASN A 350 9.71 5.89 29.48
C ASN A 350 8.88 5.21 28.38
N ILE A 351 8.45 3.96 28.63
CA ILE A 351 7.53 3.22 27.77
C ILE A 351 6.32 2.87 28.64
N VAL A 352 5.12 3.08 28.12
CA VAL A 352 3.89 2.64 28.79
C VAL A 352 3.96 1.12 28.94
N SER A 353 3.96 0.66 30.18
CA SER A 353 4.06 -0.77 30.48
C SER A 353 2.75 -1.50 30.15
N LEU A 354 2.87 -2.64 29.46
CA LEU A 354 1.76 -3.55 29.24
C LEU A 354 1.54 -4.38 30.52
N HIS A 355 0.38 -4.22 31.14
CA HIS A 355 0.02 -4.90 32.39
C HIS A 355 -0.59 -6.28 32.12
N GLN A 356 -1.62 -6.34 31.27
CA GLN A 356 -2.37 -7.56 30.99
C GLN A 356 -3.07 -7.48 29.63
N THR A 357 -3.35 -8.63 29.01
CA THR A 357 -4.10 -8.71 27.75
C THR A 357 -5.28 -9.66 27.90
N PHE A 358 -6.44 -9.27 27.37
CA PHE A 358 -7.64 -10.11 27.31
C PHE A 358 -8.10 -10.28 25.86
N ARG A 359 -8.70 -11.45 25.60
CA ARG A 359 -9.32 -11.78 24.32
C ARG A 359 -10.76 -12.16 24.59
N GLU A 360 -11.69 -11.45 23.97
CA GLU A 360 -13.12 -11.73 24.09
C GLU A 360 -13.75 -11.68 22.72
N ASN A 361 -14.42 -12.76 22.27
CA ASN A 361 -15.16 -12.81 21.01
C ASN A 361 -14.37 -12.17 19.84
N PHE A 362 -14.74 -10.94 19.46
CA PHE A 362 -14.19 -10.16 18.36
C PHE A 362 -13.43 -8.91 18.83
N SER A 363 -12.90 -8.90 20.05
CA SER A 363 -12.13 -7.78 20.60
C SER A 363 -10.88 -8.27 21.35
N LEU A 364 -9.77 -7.55 21.17
CA LEU A 364 -8.57 -7.65 22.00
C LEU A 364 -8.50 -6.42 22.91
N HIS A 365 -8.20 -6.66 24.18
CA HIS A 365 -8.04 -5.61 25.18
C HIS A 365 -6.61 -5.63 25.72
N PHE A 366 -5.85 -4.57 25.47
CA PHE A 366 -4.51 -4.37 26.02
C PHE A 366 -4.60 -3.42 27.21
N VAL A 367 -4.51 -3.97 28.43
CA VAL A 367 -4.48 -3.20 29.67
C VAL A 367 -3.06 -2.74 29.94
N CYS A 368 -2.89 -1.43 30.01
CA CYS A 368 -1.62 -0.74 30.09
C CYS A 368 -1.63 0.26 31.24
N GLU A 369 -0.44 0.69 31.65
CA GLU A 369 -0.27 1.81 32.60
C GLU A 369 -1.08 3.04 32.15
N HIS A 370 -1.87 3.61 33.06
CA HIS A 370 -2.52 4.90 32.84
C HIS A 370 -1.51 6.04 33.04
N VAL A 371 -1.54 7.01 32.13
CA VAL A 371 -0.67 8.19 32.18
C VAL A 371 -1.55 9.43 32.20
N ASP A 372 -1.59 10.13 33.35
CA ASP A 372 -2.54 11.23 33.61
C ASP A 372 -2.26 12.53 32.84
N GLY A 373 -1.04 12.72 32.29
CA GLY A 373 -0.62 14.00 31.71
C GLY A 373 -1.01 14.24 30.25
N GLY A 374 -1.88 13.41 29.67
CA GLY A 374 -2.36 13.58 28.29
C GLY A 374 -1.26 13.43 27.23
N SER A 375 -1.54 13.84 25.99
CA SER A 375 -0.53 13.83 24.93
C SER A 375 0.52 14.93 25.16
N LEU A 376 1.78 14.68 24.75
CA LEU A 376 2.85 15.67 24.78
C LEU A 376 2.41 16.98 24.11
N PHE A 377 1.67 16.87 23.01
CA PHE A 377 1.13 18.03 22.32
C PHE A 377 0.07 18.74 23.17
N ASP A 378 -0.83 18.04 23.87
CA ASP A 378 -1.90 18.61 24.70
C ASP A 378 -1.41 19.34 25.96
N GLU A 379 -0.30 18.93 26.57
CA GLU A 379 0.34 19.68 27.66
C GLU A 379 1.16 20.86 27.14
N ILE A 380 1.89 20.72 26.02
CA ILE A 380 2.54 21.86 25.35
C ILE A 380 1.48 22.89 24.92
N LEU A 381 0.29 22.41 24.54
CA LEU A 381 -0.93 23.18 24.26
C LEU A 381 -1.50 23.90 25.48
N GLY A 382 -1.31 23.35 26.69
CA GLY A 382 -1.74 23.95 27.96
C GLY A 382 -0.70 24.88 28.58
N GLN A 383 0.58 24.73 28.21
CA GLN A 383 1.68 25.59 28.66
C GLN A 383 1.84 26.78 27.73
N SER A 384 1.84 27.99 28.29
CA SER A 384 2.02 29.22 27.51
C SER A 384 3.43 29.39 26.93
N VAL A 385 4.42 28.60 27.38
CA VAL A 385 5.85 28.73 27.05
C VAL A 385 6.57 27.38 27.15
N CYS A 386 7.30 26.99 26.11
CA CYS A 386 8.34 25.94 26.14
C CYS A 386 9.72 26.59 25.96
N SER A 387 10.65 26.37 26.90
CA SER A 387 12.03 26.85 26.81
C SER A 387 12.90 25.89 26.01
N GLU A 388 14.01 26.39 25.46
CA GLU A 388 14.98 25.51 24.77
C GLU A 388 15.52 24.41 25.69
N GLN A 389 15.67 24.69 27.00
CA GLN A 389 16.08 23.69 28.00
C GLN A 389 15.03 22.58 28.18
N GLN A 390 13.74 22.94 28.17
CA GLN A 390 12.64 21.97 28.23
C GLN A 390 12.60 21.13 26.95
N ALA A 391 12.69 21.76 25.77
CA ALA A 391 12.77 21.07 24.48
C ALA A 391 13.96 20.10 24.44
N ARG A 392 15.13 20.53 24.92
CA ARG A 392 16.34 19.70 25.03
C ARG A 392 16.13 18.51 25.94
N SER A 393 15.53 18.69 27.12
CA SER A 393 15.23 17.58 28.04
C SER A 393 14.30 16.55 27.39
N ILE A 394 13.23 17.02 26.73
CA ILE A 394 12.26 16.17 26.02
C ILE A 394 12.95 15.38 24.90
N ILE A 395 13.72 16.04 24.03
CA ILE A 395 14.38 15.37 22.89
C ILE A 395 15.48 14.42 23.38
N LYS A 396 16.24 14.78 24.42
CA LYS A 396 17.29 13.91 24.99
C LYS A 396 16.71 12.58 25.45
N GLN A 397 15.61 12.62 26.21
CA GLN A 397 14.90 11.41 26.62
C GLN A 397 14.51 10.57 25.39
N ARG A 398 13.90 11.18 24.37
CA ARG A 398 13.46 10.49 23.15
C ARG A 398 14.58 9.75 22.40
N ILE A 399 15.77 10.33 22.30
CA ILE A 399 16.87 9.72 21.55
C ILE A 399 17.54 8.58 22.35
N ILE A 400 17.64 8.70 23.69
CA ILE A 400 18.17 7.64 24.55
C ILE A 400 17.36 6.35 24.41
N HIS A 401 16.04 6.45 24.17
CA HIS A 401 15.16 5.29 24.04
C HIS A 401 15.23 4.57 22.68
N ARG A 402 15.94 5.13 21.69
CA ARG A 402 16.18 4.52 20.36
C ARG A 402 14.93 4.14 19.54
N ASP A 403 13.75 4.68 19.87
CA ASP A 403 12.50 4.45 19.14
C ASP A 403 11.76 5.78 18.97
N VAL A 404 11.93 6.44 17.83
CA VAL A 404 11.34 7.76 17.57
C VAL A 404 10.15 7.63 16.65
N LYS A 405 8.97 7.42 17.24
CA LYS A 405 7.69 7.67 16.56
C LYS A 405 7.00 8.92 17.11
N PRO A 406 6.48 9.82 16.26
CA PRO A 406 5.78 11.03 16.70
C PRO A 406 4.41 10.77 17.31
N ASP A 407 3.75 9.69 16.91
CA ASP A 407 2.29 9.62 17.00
C ASP A 407 1.73 9.20 18.36
N ASN A 408 2.55 8.84 19.36
CA ASN A 408 2.02 8.36 20.65
C ASN A 408 2.93 8.72 21.85
N LEU A 409 3.03 10.00 22.19
CA LEU A 409 3.81 10.43 23.37
C LEU A 409 2.86 10.94 24.44
N LEU A 410 2.92 10.30 25.60
CA LEU A 410 2.17 10.69 26.80
C LEU A 410 3.14 11.30 27.81
N LEU A 411 2.66 12.24 28.61
CA LEU A 411 3.45 12.83 29.69
C LEU A 411 3.03 12.26 31.03
N SER A 412 4.00 11.80 31.83
CA SER A 412 3.79 11.44 33.22
C SER A 412 4.32 12.56 34.12
N ARG A 413 3.50 12.99 35.07
CA ARG A 413 3.88 13.94 36.12
C ARG A 413 3.99 13.18 37.44
N THR A 414 5.18 13.12 38.03
CA THR A 414 5.32 12.64 39.39
C THR A 414 4.96 13.76 40.38
N PRO A 415 4.10 13.52 41.39
CA PRO A 415 3.68 14.55 42.35
C PRO A 415 4.84 15.20 43.14
N THR A 416 6.01 14.56 43.12
CA THR A 416 7.21 14.93 43.89
C THR A 416 8.31 15.62 43.07
N SER A 417 8.16 15.79 41.75
CA SER A 417 9.17 16.40 40.89
C SER A 417 8.55 17.36 39.87
N GLU A 418 9.15 18.54 39.68
CA GLU A 418 8.79 19.48 38.59
C GLU A 418 9.22 18.97 37.20
N GLN A 419 9.92 17.83 37.11
CA GLN A 419 10.39 17.27 35.85
C GLN A 419 9.28 16.49 35.13
N LEU A 420 9.01 16.88 33.88
CA LEU A 420 8.11 16.16 32.98
C LEU A 420 8.80 14.89 32.46
N MET A 421 8.18 13.73 32.65
CA MET A 421 8.65 12.46 32.11
C MET A 421 7.87 12.12 30.85
N VAL A 422 8.57 11.93 29.72
CA VAL A 422 7.95 11.51 28.46
C VAL A 422 7.86 9.98 28.43
N LYS A 423 6.66 9.46 28.17
CA LYS A 423 6.40 8.04 27.95
C LYS A 423 5.88 7.80 26.53
N LEU A 424 6.45 6.83 25.82
CA LEU A 424 5.92 6.35 24.55
C LEU A 424 4.73 5.43 24.83
N ALA A 425 3.59 5.72 24.22
CA ALA A 425 2.42 4.84 24.15
C ALA A 425 2.36 4.16 22.77
N ASP A 426 1.67 3.03 22.67
CA ASP A 426 1.20 2.42 21.41
C ASP A 426 2.25 2.12 20.29
N PHE A 427 2.48 0.82 20.07
CA PHE A 427 3.42 0.22 19.11
C PHE A 427 2.76 -0.27 17.81
N GLY A 428 1.55 0.18 17.47
CA GLY A 428 0.76 -0.34 16.34
C GLY A 428 1.38 -0.26 14.93
N LEU A 429 2.51 0.45 14.77
CA LEU A 429 3.28 0.52 13.52
C LEU A 429 4.70 -0.06 13.66
N ALA A 430 5.08 -0.58 14.83
CA ALA A 430 6.41 -1.14 15.07
C ALA A 430 6.58 -2.47 14.32
N ARG A 431 7.77 -2.68 13.75
CA ARG A 431 8.14 -3.92 13.06
C ARG A 431 9.54 -4.32 13.47
N ARG A 432 9.82 -5.64 13.58
CA ARG A 432 11.20 -6.10 13.75
C ARG A 432 11.94 -5.99 12.43
N LEU A 433 13.14 -5.43 12.48
CA LEU A 433 14.08 -5.55 11.37
C LEU A 433 14.50 -7.03 11.23
N PRO A 434 14.66 -7.56 10.00
CA PRO A 434 15.19 -8.90 9.79
C PRO A 434 16.57 -9.06 10.44
N ARG A 435 16.90 -10.25 10.95
CA ARG A 435 18.18 -10.49 11.65
C ARG A 435 19.43 -10.21 10.80
N ASP A 436 19.26 -10.27 9.48
CA ASP A 436 20.34 -10.11 8.49
C ASP A 436 20.21 -8.80 7.69
N SER A 437 19.32 -7.87 8.08
CA SER A 437 19.09 -6.61 7.37
C SER A 437 18.70 -5.47 8.31
N ASP A 438 19.39 -4.33 8.18
CA ASP A 438 19.07 -3.10 8.92
C ASP A 438 17.92 -2.29 8.28
N VAL A 439 17.33 -2.83 7.20
CA VAL A 439 16.24 -2.17 6.45
C VAL A 439 15.09 -3.12 6.14
N ILE A 440 13.89 -2.56 5.96
CA ILE A 440 12.64 -3.24 5.63
C ILE A 440 11.82 -2.43 4.61
N SER A 441 11.00 -3.09 3.80
CA SER A 441 10.00 -2.41 2.97
C SER A 441 8.73 -2.14 3.79
N CYS A 442 8.30 -0.87 3.83
CA CYS A 442 7.09 -0.45 4.51
C CYS A 442 6.24 0.45 3.59
N GLU A 443 4.92 0.26 3.60
CA GLU A 443 3.98 1.18 2.95
C GLU A 443 3.96 2.50 3.73
N ALA A 444 3.94 3.63 3.01
CA ALA A 444 3.86 4.96 3.60
C ALA A 444 2.57 5.10 4.44
N SER A 445 2.71 5.06 5.75
CA SER A 445 1.59 5.13 6.72
C SER A 445 1.96 6.05 7.87
N GLY A 446 1.02 6.91 8.30
CA GLY A 446 1.24 7.94 9.33
C GLY A 446 0.90 9.35 8.85
N ALA A 447 1.05 10.35 9.71
CA ALA A 447 0.83 11.75 9.35
C ALA A 447 1.96 12.24 8.42
N PRO A 448 1.67 12.67 7.17
CA PRO A 448 2.70 12.93 6.16
C PRO A 448 3.77 13.96 6.52
N LEU A 449 3.54 14.80 7.53
CA LEU A 449 4.50 15.77 8.04
C LEU A 449 5.74 15.13 8.69
N PHE A 450 5.58 13.93 9.26
CA PHE A 450 6.65 13.23 9.98
C PHE A 450 7.30 12.11 9.16
N LEU A 451 6.79 11.86 7.94
CA LEU A 451 7.35 10.84 7.06
C LEU A 451 8.69 11.32 6.50
N ALA A 452 9.69 10.44 6.55
CA ALA A 452 10.98 10.67 5.94
C ALA A 452 10.89 10.55 4.40
N PRO A 453 11.76 11.21 3.63
CA PRO A 453 11.75 11.16 2.16
C PRO A 453 11.76 9.74 1.60
N GLU A 454 12.61 8.86 2.15
CA GLU A 454 12.72 7.46 1.75
C GLU A 454 11.44 6.65 2.00
N THR A 455 10.65 7.02 3.02
CA THR A 455 9.34 6.39 3.29
C THR A 455 8.30 6.83 2.26
N ILE A 456 8.34 8.09 1.81
CA ILE A 456 7.43 8.63 0.77
C ILE A 456 7.74 8.01 -0.60
N LEU A 457 9.01 7.73 -0.87
CA LEU A 457 9.47 7.09 -2.11
C LEU A 457 9.25 5.57 -2.12
N GLU A 458 8.69 5.00 -1.05
CA GLU A 458 8.52 3.55 -0.86
C GLU A 458 9.85 2.77 -0.98
N GLU A 459 10.96 3.40 -0.60
CA GLU A 459 12.28 2.78 -0.55
C GLU A 459 12.43 1.89 0.71
N MET A 460 13.54 1.14 0.80
CA MET A 460 13.84 0.38 2.00
C MET A 460 14.15 1.31 3.18
N VAL A 461 13.39 1.20 4.26
CA VAL A 461 13.49 2.04 5.45
C VAL A 461 14.24 1.33 6.57
N GLY A 462 15.01 2.09 7.36
CA GLY A 462 15.70 1.60 8.55
C GLY A 462 15.68 2.66 9.66
N GLN A 463 16.54 2.51 10.67
CA GLN A 463 16.64 3.43 11.82
C GLN A 463 16.69 4.94 11.49
N PRO A 464 17.27 5.41 10.36
CA PRO A 464 17.32 6.85 10.06
C PRO A 464 15.94 7.53 9.96
N VAL A 465 14.85 6.82 9.63
CA VAL A 465 13.51 7.42 9.53
C VAL A 465 13.04 8.02 10.86
N ASP A 466 13.45 7.40 11.96
CA ASP A 466 13.16 7.84 13.32
C ASP A 466 13.91 9.13 13.64
N MET A 467 15.16 9.26 13.16
CA MET A 467 15.96 10.48 13.34
C MET A 467 15.38 11.67 12.56
N TRP A 468 14.75 11.43 11.39
CA TRP A 468 14.02 12.47 10.66
C TRP A 468 12.82 12.98 11.46
N ALA A 469 12.00 12.07 11.98
CA ALA A 469 10.87 12.41 12.85
C ALA A 469 11.34 13.19 14.08
N CYS A 470 12.49 12.82 14.67
CA CYS A 470 13.12 13.55 15.77
C CYS A 470 13.45 15.01 15.39
N GLY A 471 13.99 15.22 14.18
CA GLY A 471 14.31 16.54 13.65
C GLY A 471 13.07 17.42 13.47
N VAL A 472 12.01 16.87 12.86
CA VAL A 472 10.73 17.58 12.66
C VAL A 472 10.12 18.01 14.00
N ILE A 473 10.14 17.13 15.00
CA ILE A 473 9.61 17.42 16.34
C ILE A 473 10.48 18.47 17.03
N SER A 474 11.81 18.33 16.97
CA SER A 474 12.74 19.30 17.55
C SER A 474 12.50 20.70 16.98
N PHE A 475 12.31 20.79 15.66
CA PHE A 475 11.94 22.04 14.99
C PHE A 475 10.65 22.63 15.57
N ILE A 476 9.58 21.83 15.67
CA ILE A 476 8.29 22.28 16.21
C ILE A 476 8.41 22.71 17.68
N LEU A 477 9.17 22.00 18.50
CA LEU A 477 9.35 22.36 19.91
C LEU A 477 10.10 23.70 20.08
N LEU A 478 11.05 24.00 19.18
CA LEU A 478 11.86 25.20 19.26
C LEU A 478 11.09 26.45 18.80
N VAL A 479 10.32 26.36 17.71
CA VAL A 479 9.70 27.54 17.08
C VAL A 479 8.19 27.48 16.89
N GLY A 480 7.56 26.35 17.21
CA GLY A 480 6.11 26.17 17.26
C GLY A 480 5.46 25.80 15.93
N TYR A 481 6.10 26.05 14.79
CA TYR A 481 5.57 25.71 13.46
C TYR A 481 6.39 24.60 12.81
N PRO A 482 5.88 23.87 11.80
CA PRO A 482 6.63 22.77 11.21
C PRO A 482 7.64 23.22 10.15
N PRO A 483 8.70 22.42 9.90
CA PRO A 483 9.69 22.71 8.87
C PRO A 483 9.13 22.69 7.45
N PHE A 484 8.09 21.88 7.21
CA PHE A 484 7.43 21.73 5.91
C PHE A 484 5.95 22.04 6.04
N TRP A 485 5.42 22.89 5.15
CA TRP A 485 4.01 23.23 5.13
C TRP A 485 3.53 23.58 3.73
N SER A 486 2.33 23.12 3.39
CA SER A 486 1.65 23.47 2.15
C SER A 486 0.15 23.16 2.28
N SER A 487 -0.68 23.94 1.58
CA SER A 487 -2.13 23.69 1.46
C SER A 487 -2.47 22.52 0.54
N SER A 488 -1.52 22.05 -0.26
CA SER A 488 -1.63 20.87 -1.14
C SER A 488 -0.70 19.77 -0.64
N ASP A 489 -1.25 18.56 -0.50
CA ASP A 489 -0.50 17.36 -0.11
C ASP A 489 0.64 17.04 -1.08
N GLU A 490 0.42 17.18 -2.40
CA GLU A 490 1.49 16.98 -3.41
C GLU A 490 2.66 17.96 -3.18
N LYS A 491 2.36 19.24 -2.94
CA LYS A 491 3.39 20.26 -2.68
C LYS A 491 4.09 20.06 -1.33
N LEU A 492 3.38 19.57 -0.31
CA LEU A 492 3.95 19.21 0.99
C LEU A 492 4.95 18.06 0.82
N LEU A 493 4.54 16.98 0.14
CA LEU A 493 5.39 15.83 -0.13
C LEU A 493 6.62 16.24 -0.96
N LEU A 494 6.44 17.07 -2.00
CA LEU A 494 7.56 17.60 -2.77
C LEU A 494 8.55 18.41 -1.91
N SER A 495 8.06 19.20 -0.97
CA SER A 495 8.90 19.98 -0.05
C SER A 495 9.71 19.07 0.88
N ILE A 496 9.09 17.99 1.37
CA ILE A 496 9.76 16.95 2.17
C ILE A 496 10.83 16.24 1.35
N LEU A 497 10.50 15.81 0.12
CA LEU A 497 11.42 15.12 -0.78
C LEU A 497 12.62 16.00 -1.17
N GLN A 498 12.41 17.31 -1.27
CA GLN A 498 13.48 18.28 -1.51
C GLN A 498 14.30 18.56 -0.25
N GLY A 499 13.75 18.33 0.95
CA GLY A 499 14.38 18.65 2.23
C GLY A 499 14.68 20.13 2.45
N HIS A 500 14.09 21.02 1.64
CA HIS A 500 14.31 22.45 1.74
C HIS A 500 13.37 23.03 2.81
N PHE A 501 13.94 23.38 3.96
CA PHE A 501 13.25 24.12 5.01
C PHE A 501 14.05 25.38 5.37
N THR A 502 13.37 26.39 5.93
CA THR A 502 14.01 27.67 6.29
C THR A 502 13.89 27.94 7.79
N MET A 503 14.85 28.72 8.31
CA MET A 503 14.87 29.19 9.70
C MET A 503 14.75 30.73 9.75
N PRO A 504 13.59 31.29 9.36
CA PRO A 504 13.40 32.74 9.24
C PRO A 504 13.38 33.48 10.58
N SER A 505 13.86 34.72 10.55
CA SER A 505 13.57 35.73 11.57
C SER A 505 12.09 36.13 11.56
N PRO A 506 11.48 36.48 12.72
CA PRO A 506 12.09 36.60 14.04
C PRO A 506 12.07 35.29 14.87
N TYR A 507 11.48 34.21 14.35
CA TYR A 507 11.21 32.99 15.13
C TYR A 507 12.47 32.27 15.61
N TRP A 508 13.52 32.29 14.79
CA TRP A 508 14.79 31.62 15.05
C TRP A 508 15.87 32.51 15.66
N ASP A 509 15.61 33.81 15.82
CA ASP A 509 16.61 34.79 16.31
C ASP A 509 17.08 34.47 17.73
N ASN A 510 16.16 34.00 18.57
CA ASN A 510 16.41 33.67 19.97
C ASN A 510 16.60 32.16 20.21
N VAL A 511 16.93 31.38 19.18
CA VAL A 511 17.27 29.95 19.28
C VAL A 511 18.79 29.81 19.16
N SER A 512 19.42 29.00 20.00
CA SER A 512 20.87 28.80 19.95
C SER A 512 21.34 28.23 18.60
N GLU A 513 22.57 28.55 18.19
CA GLU A 513 23.13 27.97 16.96
C GLU A 513 23.35 26.47 17.10
N GLU A 514 23.62 25.97 18.31
CA GLU A 514 23.73 24.54 18.61
C GLU A 514 22.39 23.82 18.39
N ALA A 515 21.26 24.42 18.77
CA ALA A 515 19.93 23.87 18.50
C ALA A 515 19.61 23.88 17.00
N LYS A 516 20.00 24.95 16.29
CA LYS A 516 19.82 25.05 14.83
C LYS A 516 20.66 23.99 14.10
N ASP A 517 21.92 23.84 14.47
CA ASP A 517 22.82 22.81 13.92
C ASP A 517 22.27 21.41 14.18
N PHE A 518 21.79 21.15 15.39
CA PHE A 518 21.16 19.88 15.75
C PHE A 518 20.00 19.52 14.82
N VAL A 519 19.09 20.46 14.55
CA VAL A 519 17.96 20.24 13.64
C VAL A 519 18.41 20.04 12.19
N ARG A 520 19.40 20.82 11.70
CA ARG A 520 19.93 20.68 10.33
C ARG A 520 20.56 19.30 10.09
N ARG A 521 21.21 18.71 11.10
CA ARG A 521 21.82 17.38 11.01
C ARG A 521 20.82 16.22 11.10
N LEU A 522 19.60 16.48 11.57
CA LEU A 522 18.52 15.49 11.63
C LEU A 522 17.59 15.54 10.42
N ILE A 523 17.29 16.72 9.89
CA ILE A 523 16.44 16.90 8.69
C ILE A 523 17.33 16.88 7.43
N VAL A 524 17.94 15.71 7.17
CA VAL A 524 18.79 15.44 6.00
C VAL A 524 18.10 14.41 5.11
N VAL A 525 17.96 14.74 3.82
CA VAL A 525 17.21 13.89 2.86
C VAL A 525 17.85 12.52 2.73
N LYS A 526 19.17 12.48 2.55
CA LYS A 526 19.90 11.23 2.35
C LYS A 526 20.08 10.49 3.70
N PRO A 527 19.54 9.27 3.87
CA PRO A 527 19.56 8.59 5.16
C PRO A 527 20.97 8.31 5.71
N SER A 528 21.94 8.07 4.83
CA SER A 528 23.33 7.77 5.21
C SER A 528 24.11 8.98 5.73
N GLU A 529 23.64 10.20 5.46
CA GLU A 529 24.24 11.45 5.93
C GLU A 529 23.48 12.04 7.12
N ARG A 530 22.37 11.40 7.50
CA ARG A 530 21.52 11.81 8.63
C ARG A 530 22.17 11.35 9.93
N MET A 531 22.25 12.26 10.90
CA MET A 531 22.84 11.98 12.21
C MET A 531 22.12 10.83 12.92
N THR A 532 22.90 9.87 13.40
CA THR A 532 22.40 8.69 14.14
C THR A 532 22.01 9.06 15.57
N ALA A 533 21.25 8.19 16.25
CA ALA A 533 20.88 8.41 17.66
C ALA A 533 22.11 8.56 18.57
N SER A 534 23.14 7.74 18.37
CA SER A 534 24.39 7.79 19.14
C SER A 534 25.15 9.10 18.95
N GLU A 535 25.23 9.60 17.73
CA GLU A 535 25.85 10.89 17.43
C GLU A 535 25.02 12.04 17.99
N ALA A 536 23.70 11.97 17.86
CA ALA A 536 22.79 12.97 18.36
C ALA A 536 22.89 13.14 19.88
N LEU A 537 23.02 12.06 20.66
CA LEU A 537 23.21 12.15 22.12
C LEU A 537 24.51 12.83 22.54
N ASN A 538 25.53 12.76 21.69
CA ASN A 538 26.82 13.40 21.91
C ASN A 538 26.90 14.81 21.32
N HIS A 539 25.81 15.33 20.74
CA HIS A 539 25.78 16.65 20.12
C HIS A 539 26.00 17.77 21.16
N SER A 540 26.68 18.84 20.75
CA SER A 540 27.02 20.00 21.59
C SER A 540 25.80 20.62 22.27
N TRP A 541 24.65 20.60 21.60
CA TRP A 541 23.37 21.06 22.15
C TRP A 541 23.00 20.37 23.49
N PHE A 542 23.30 19.08 23.67
CA PHE A 542 23.05 18.37 24.94
C PHE A 542 24.12 18.56 26.00
N GLN A 543 25.26 19.15 25.63
CA GLN A 543 26.39 19.45 26.51
C GLN A 543 26.34 20.89 27.06
N MET A 544 25.41 21.73 26.58
CA MET A 544 25.25 23.10 27.04
C MET A 544 24.85 23.17 28.53
N ASP A 545 25.47 24.09 29.27
CA ASP A 545 25.20 24.29 30.70
C ASP A 545 23.74 24.75 30.92
N PRO A 546 22.95 24.07 31.78
CA PRO A 546 21.59 24.47 32.14
C PRO A 546 21.46 25.87 32.74
N LYS A 547 22.57 26.49 33.19
CA LYS A 547 22.58 27.86 33.74
C LYS A 547 22.81 28.97 32.70
N THR A 548 23.06 28.63 31.44
CA THR A 548 23.26 29.65 30.40
C THR A 548 21.94 30.39 30.16
N PRO A 549 21.82 31.69 30.47
CA PRO A 549 20.57 32.42 30.26
C PRO A 549 20.36 32.59 28.76
N VAL A 550 19.60 31.69 28.16
CA VAL A 550 19.13 31.87 26.78
C VAL A 550 18.10 32.99 26.86
N PHE A 551 18.45 34.18 26.33
CA PHE A 551 17.54 35.30 26.14
C PHE A 551 16.45 34.91 25.14
N GLY A 552 15.48 34.12 25.62
CA GLY A 552 14.31 33.69 24.86
C GLY A 552 13.08 34.25 25.55
N GLN A 553 12.51 35.31 24.99
CA GLN A 553 11.20 35.83 25.38
C GLN A 553 10.21 34.65 25.48
N ARG A 554 9.41 34.60 26.55
CA ARG A 554 8.33 33.62 26.74
C ARG A 554 7.46 33.60 25.47
N ARG A 555 7.61 32.56 24.63
CA ARG A 555 7.01 32.51 23.29
C ARG A 555 5.55 32.09 23.42
N ASN A 556 4.61 32.94 22.96
CA ASN A 556 3.19 32.64 23.02
C ASN A 556 2.83 31.59 21.96
N PHE A 557 2.86 30.32 22.37
CA PHE A 557 2.62 29.18 21.49
C PHE A 557 1.16 29.08 21.00
N ALA A 558 0.20 29.81 21.61
CA ALA A 558 -1.23 29.63 21.38
C ALA A 558 -1.69 29.75 19.91
N ALA A 559 -1.17 30.72 19.15
CA ALA A 559 -1.57 30.93 17.75
C ALA A 559 -0.96 29.89 16.80
N VAL A 560 0.29 29.50 17.06
CA VAL A 560 1.05 28.57 16.21
C VAL A 560 0.59 27.13 16.43
N ILE A 561 0.30 26.80 17.68
CA ILE A 561 -0.30 25.55 18.09
C ILE A 561 -1.76 25.43 17.62
N SER A 562 -2.52 26.53 17.53
CA SER A 562 -3.83 26.52 16.85
C SER A 562 -3.68 26.13 15.37
N GLY A 563 -2.58 26.53 14.71
CA GLY A 563 -2.23 26.11 13.34
C GLY A 563 -1.82 24.64 13.21
N VAL A 564 -1.00 24.10 14.12
CA VAL A 564 -0.62 22.68 14.15
C VAL A 564 -1.81 21.80 14.55
N ARG A 565 -2.64 22.24 15.49
CA ARG A 565 -3.90 21.59 15.87
C ARG A 565 -4.90 21.66 14.74
N ALA A 566 -5.07 22.82 14.08
CA ALA A 566 -5.87 22.93 12.88
C ALA A 566 -5.35 22.00 11.79
N MET A 567 -4.05 21.80 11.63
CA MET A 567 -3.45 20.88 10.66
C MET A 567 -3.67 19.40 10.96
N LEU A 568 -3.41 18.97 12.21
CA LEU A 568 -3.65 17.59 12.65
C LEU A 568 -5.15 17.27 12.69
N LYS A 569 -5.98 18.25 13.07
CA LYS A 569 -7.45 18.16 13.12
C LYS A 569 -8.11 18.36 11.75
N PHE A 570 -7.58 19.19 10.84
CA PHE A 570 -8.05 19.35 9.43
C PHE A 570 -7.76 18.11 8.61
N ARG A 571 -6.68 17.37 8.86
CA ARG A 571 -6.46 16.09 8.17
C ARG A 571 -7.40 15.00 8.66
N ASN A 572 -7.71 14.97 9.96
CA ASN A 572 -8.79 14.15 10.50
C ASN A 572 -10.19 14.64 10.09
N MET A 573 -10.38 15.95 9.84
CA MET A 573 -11.65 16.54 9.40
C MET A 573 -11.84 16.49 7.88
N ASN A 574 -10.81 16.50 7.04
CA ASN A 574 -10.95 16.31 5.58
C ASN A 574 -11.21 14.83 5.22
N LEU A 575 -10.83 13.90 6.11
CA LEU A 575 -11.34 12.53 6.11
C LEU A 575 -12.80 12.43 6.60
N LYS A 576 -13.29 13.39 7.41
CA LYS A 576 -14.69 13.45 7.88
C LYS A 576 -15.63 14.31 7.01
N HIS A 577 -15.16 15.37 6.35
CA HIS A 577 -15.93 16.28 5.49
C HIS A 577 -16.05 15.74 4.07
N ALA A 578 -15.05 15.02 3.55
CA ALA A 578 -15.26 14.18 2.35
C ALA A 578 -16.31 13.08 2.58
N CYS A 579 -16.59 12.73 3.84
CA CYS A 579 -17.67 11.82 4.25
C CYS A 579 -19.01 12.52 4.55
N HIS A 580 -19.08 13.85 4.67
CA HIS A 580 -20.31 14.56 5.05
C HIS A 580 -20.82 15.59 4.02
N GLU A 581 -19.99 16.15 3.15
CA GLU A 581 -20.44 17.12 2.12
C GLU A 581 -21.05 16.49 0.85
N GLY A 582 -21.18 15.16 0.80
CA GLY A 582 -21.98 14.49 -0.23
C GLY A 582 -23.50 14.51 0.03
N ASN A 583 -23.97 15.03 1.17
CA ASN A 583 -25.33 14.82 1.65
C ASN A 583 -26.18 16.07 1.94
N SER A 584 -25.76 17.26 1.51
CA SER A 584 -26.59 18.47 1.71
C SER A 584 -26.47 19.47 0.56
N GLU A 585 -26.91 19.09 -0.63
CA GLU A 585 -27.35 20.06 -1.64
C GLU A 585 -28.30 19.37 -2.63
N LYS A 586 -29.59 19.30 -2.24
CA LYS A 586 -30.77 19.33 -3.11
C LYS A 586 -32.02 19.29 -2.23
N GLY A 587 -32.38 20.47 -1.75
CA GLY A 587 -33.61 20.75 -1.03
C GLY A 587 -33.98 22.21 -1.26
N THR A 588 -34.47 22.51 -2.46
CA THR A 588 -35.48 23.54 -2.78
C THR A 588 -35.90 23.39 -4.22
#